data_AF-A0A4Y2C1D8-F1
#
_entry.id   AF-A0A4Y2C1D8-F1
#
_cell.length_a   1.000
_cell.length_b   1.000
_cell.length_c   1.000
_cell.angle_alpha   90.00
_cell.angle_beta   90.00
_cell.angle_gamma   90.00
#
_symmetry.space_group_name_H-M   'P 1'
#
loop_
_entity.id
_entity.type
_entity.pdbx_description
1 polymer ?
#
loop_
_entity_poly.entity_id
_entity_poly.type
_entity_poly.pdbx_seq_one_letter_code
_entity_poly.pdbx_strand_id
1 'polypeptide(L)'
;MSSLKALQKLKAENNLVDSIRDQLDATVKLHWVKAHVGVAGNEAADKAAKLASAKDQVNVHLGVPTSSFKTKLKKMVLEAWQSRWDDEEERRGRFTLTSFQR
;
A
#
# COMPACT_ATOMS: atom_id res chain seq x y z
N MET A 1 22.30 5.77 -14.39
CA MET A 1 22.01 7.07 -13.73
C MET A 1 21.17 6.78 -12.50
N SER A 2 21.48 7.31 -11.32
CA SER A 2 20.62 7.14 -10.13
C SER A 2 19.35 7.97 -10.26
N SER A 3 18.27 7.56 -9.58
CA SER A 3 16.99 8.27 -9.58
C SER A 3 17.14 9.73 -9.13
N LEU A 4 18.04 9.99 -8.17
CA LEU A 4 18.34 11.35 -7.69
C LEU A 4 18.96 12.24 -8.79
N LYS A 5 19.89 11.70 -9.58
CA LYS A 5 20.47 12.42 -10.73
C LYS A 5 19.44 12.65 -11.84
N ALA A 6 18.53 11.69 -12.05
CA ALA A 6 17.45 11.85 -13.02
C ALA A 6 16.49 12.98 -12.60
N LEU A 7 16.16 13.06 -11.31
CA LEU A 7 15.31 14.12 -10.75
C LEU A 7 15.97 15.49 -10.84
N GLN A 8 17.28 15.59 -10.57
CA GLN A 8 18.03 16.83 -10.77
C GLN A 8 18.14 17.27 -12.24
N LYS A 9 18.21 16.31 -13.17
CA LYS A 9 18.36 16.61 -14.61
C LYS A 9 17.03 16.83 -15.33
N LEU A 10 15.92 16.43 -14.73
CA LEU A 10 14.58 16.62 -15.30
C LEU A 10 14.29 18.12 -15.41
N LYS A 11 13.99 18.57 -16.62
CA LYS A 11 13.41 19.89 -16.89
C LYS A 11 11.93 19.64 -17.10
N ALA A 12 11.09 20.05 -16.17
CA ALA A 12 9.66 19.77 -16.25
C ALA A 12 8.99 20.82 -17.15
N GLU A 13 8.02 20.38 -17.95
CA GLU A 13 7.10 21.27 -18.66
C GLU A 13 5.83 21.56 -17.84
N ASN A 14 5.73 20.95 -16.65
CA ASN A 14 4.56 21.04 -15.78
C ASN A 14 4.88 21.85 -14.51
N ASN A 15 4.16 22.95 -14.34
CA ASN A 15 4.30 23.90 -13.24
C ASN A 15 4.22 23.26 -11.84
N LEU A 16 3.49 22.14 -11.68
CA LEU A 16 3.40 21.43 -10.40
C LEU A 16 4.72 20.74 -10.02
N VAL A 17 5.43 20.22 -11.01
CA VAL A 17 6.70 19.52 -10.79
C VAL A 17 7.78 20.53 -10.38
N ASP A 18 7.76 21.72 -10.96
CA ASP A 18 8.67 22.81 -10.59
C ASP A 18 8.38 23.34 -9.17
N SER A 19 7.11 23.53 -8.80
CA SER A 19 6.77 23.98 -7.43
C SER A 19 7.19 22.96 -6.37
N ILE A 20 7.01 21.65 -6.64
CA ILE A 20 7.44 20.59 -5.72
C ILE A 20 8.97 20.58 -5.62
N ARG A 21 9.68 20.83 -6.72
CA ARG A 21 11.14 20.87 -6.74
C ARG A 21 11.70 22.04 -5.94
N ASP A 22 11.14 23.24 -6.09
CA ASP A 22 11.57 24.41 -5.34
C ASP A 22 11.37 24.23 -3.83
N GLN A 23 10.25 23.64 -3.42
CA GLN A 23 10.00 23.32 -2.01
C GLN A 23 10.99 22.27 -1.48
N LEU A 24 11.33 21.28 -2.30
CA LEU A 24 12.29 20.24 -1.97
C LEU A 24 13.69 20.83 -1.77
N ASP A 25 14.18 21.65 -2.71
CA ASP A 25 15.51 22.26 -2.63
C ASP A 25 15.64 23.29 -1.50
N ALA A 26 14.57 24.02 -1.16
CA ALA A 26 14.58 25.00 -0.07
C ALA A 26 14.55 24.36 1.33
N THR A 27 13.89 23.21 1.49
CA THR A 27 13.56 22.67 2.82
C THR A 27 14.24 21.33 3.13
N VAL A 28 14.62 20.55 2.11
CA VAL A 28 15.05 19.14 2.29
C VAL A 28 16.29 18.83 1.44
N LYS A 29 17.40 18.46 2.10
CA LYS A 29 18.61 18.02 1.40
C LYS A 29 18.62 16.50 1.22
N LEU A 30 18.50 16.05 -0.02
CA LEU A 30 18.60 14.65 -0.38
C LEU A 30 20.06 14.24 -0.61
N HIS A 31 20.52 13.22 0.11
CA HIS A 31 21.85 12.64 -0.06
C HIS A 31 21.73 11.21 -0.57
N TRP A 32 22.54 10.86 -1.57
CA TRP A 32 22.63 9.48 -2.03
C TRP A 32 23.56 8.69 -1.13
N VAL A 33 23.07 7.59 -0.59
CA VAL A 33 23.85 6.65 0.21
C VAL A 33 23.92 5.31 -0.53
N LYS A 34 25.09 4.67 -0.53
CA LYS A 34 25.29 3.39 -1.22
C LYS A 34 24.42 2.32 -0.57
N ALA A 35 23.69 1.56 -1.39
CA ALA A 35 22.66 0.63 -0.91
C ALA A 35 23.22 -0.56 -0.11
N HIS A 36 24.42 -1.07 -0.44
CA HIS A 36 24.69 -2.48 -0.14
C HIS A 36 25.74 -2.82 0.92
N VAL A 37 26.64 -1.92 1.35
CA VAL A 37 27.61 -2.23 2.44
C VAL A 37 28.17 -0.92 3.02
N GLY A 38 28.37 -0.87 4.34
CA GLY A 38 29.18 0.13 5.02
C GLY A 38 28.40 1.26 5.71
N VAL A 39 27.08 1.16 5.76
CA VAL A 39 26.21 2.12 6.44
C VAL A 39 25.50 1.39 7.55
N ALA A 40 25.97 1.58 8.78
CA ALA A 40 25.49 0.86 9.96
C ALA A 40 23.96 0.92 10.13
N GLY A 41 23.34 2.07 9.81
CA GLY A 41 21.88 2.22 9.86
C GLY A 41 21.14 1.36 8.83
N ASN A 42 21.64 1.27 7.59
CA ASN A 42 21.04 0.43 6.55
C ASN A 42 21.22 -1.05 6.87
N GLU A 43 22.40 -1.44 7.35
CA GLU A 43 22.68 -2.82 7.75
C GLU A 43 21.82 -3.25 8.95
N ALA A 44 21.61 -2.35 9.93
CA ALA A 44 20.71 -2.59 11.05
C ALA A 44 19.26 -2.75 10.58
N ALA A 45 18.79 -1.90 9.68
CA ALA A 45 17.45 -1.98 9.10
C ALA A 45 17.26 -3.27 8.29
N ASP A 46 18.20 -3.64 7.41
CA ASP A 46 18.17 -4.88 6.63
C ASP A 46 18.19 -6.11 7.53
N LYS A 47 19.01 -6.09 8.59
CA LYS A 47 19.05 -7.18 9.58
C LYS A 47 17.71 -7.31 10.30
N ALA A 48 17.10 -6.19 10.70
CA ALA A 48 15.77 -6.19 11.32
C ALA A 48 14.69 -6.73 10.36
N ALA A 49 14.71 -6.30 9.10
CA ALA A 49 13.78 -6.77 8.07
C ALA A 49 13.94 -8.28 7.81
N LYS A 50 15.17 -8.78 7.66
CA LYS A 50 15.45 -10.22 7.50
C LYS A 50 15.01 -11.04 8.72
N LEU A 51 15.25 -10.53 9.93
CA LEU A 51 14.80 -11.17 11.16
C LEU A 51 13.28 -11.17 11.29
N ALA A 52 12.60 -10.13 10.81
CA ALA A 52 11.14 -10.07 10.79
C ALA A 52 10.55 -11.03 9.73
N SER A 53 11.14 -11.09 8.53
CA SER A 53 10.65 -11.97 7.46
C SER A 53 10.88 -13.45 7.73
N ALA A 54 11.91 -13.79 8.53
CA ALA A 54 12.19 -15.16 8.92
C ALA A 54 11.29 -15.67 10.07
N LYS A 55 10.49 -14.79 10.70
CA LYS A 55 9.55 -15.20 11.75
C LYS A 55 8.28 -15.75 11.10
N ASP A 56 7.96 -17.00 11.43
CA ASP A 56 6.72 -17.67 11.02
C ASP A 56 5.48 -17.10 11.74
N GLN A 57 5.69 -16.44 12.89
CA GLN A 57 4.63 -15.94 13.76
C GLN A 57 4.78 -14.42 13.98
N VAL A 58 3.68 -13.68 13.82
CA VAL A 58 3.61 -12.25 14.12
C VAL A 58 3.61 -12.08 15.64
N ASN A 59 4.54 -11.29 16.17
CA ASN A 59 4.74 -11.08 17.61
C ASN A 59 3.65 -10.22 18.29
N VAL A 60 2.50 -10.03 17.64
CA VAL A 60 1.40 -9.21 18.12
C VAL A 60 0.33 -10.12 18.71
N HIS A 61 0.24 -10.14 20.03
CA HIS A 61 -0.83 -10.84 20.73
C HIS A 61 -2.09 -9.99 20.71
N LEU A 62 -3.02 -10.30 19.81
CA LEU A 62 -4.25 -9.52 19.59
C LEU A 62 -5.34 -9.76 20.66
N GLY A 63 -5.08 -10.59 21.68
CA GLY A 63 -6.04 -10.97 22.73
C GLY A 63 -7.25 -11.79 22.24
N VAL A 64 -7.42 -11.90 20.93
CA VAL A 64 -8.50 -12.62 20.24
C VAL A 64 -7.88 -13.43 19.10
N PRO A 65 -8.35 -14.66 18.84
CA PRO A 65 -7.84 -15.47 17.73
C PRO A 65 -7.95 -14.75 16.38
N THR A 66 -6.94 -14.92 15.52
CA THR A 66 -6.94 -14.38 14.15
C THR A 66 -8.11 -14.88 13.32
N SER A 67 -8.63 -16.08 13.62
CA SER A 67 -9.84 -16.64 13.01
C SER A 67 -11.07 -15.77 13.25
N SER A 68 -11.22 -15.18 14.44
CA SER A 68 -12.34 -14.29 14.76
C SER A 68 -12.33 -13.03 13.90
N PHE A 69 -11.15 -12.43 13.69
CA PHE A 69 -10.99 -11.28 12.80
C PHE A 69 -11.28 -11.64 11.34
N LYS A 70 -10.76 -12.79 10.87
CA LYS A 70 -11.03 -13.29 9.52
C LYS A 70 -12.52 -13.51 9.29
N THR A 71 -13.22 -14.12 10.24
CA THR A 71 -14.67 -14.35 10.17
C THR A 71 -15.43 -13.03 10.13
N LYS A 72 -15.08 -12.07 10.99
CA LYS A 72 -15.74 -10.76 11.04
C LYS A 72 -15.54 -9.97 9.75
N LEU A 73 -14.32 -9.94 9.22
CA LEU A 73 -14.01 -9.30 7.95
C LEU A 73 -14.76 -9.95 6.79
N LYS A 74 -14.76 -11.29 6.72
CA LYS A 74 -15.50 -12.03 5.69
C LYS A 74 -16.99 -11.69 5.73
N LYS A 75 -17.59 -11.63 6.93
CA LYS A 75 -18.99 -11.25 7.11
C LYS A 75 -19.26 -9.84 6.57
N MET A 76 -18.45 -8.86 6.96
CA MET A 76 -18.59 -7.47 6.49
C MET A 76 -18.47 -7.35 4.96
N VAL A 77 -17.52 -8.07 4.35
CA VAL A 77 -17.35 -8.06 2.89
C VAL A 77 -18.55 -8.68 2.18
N LEU A 78 -19.08 -9.79 2.70
CA LEU A 78 -20.28 -10.44 2.14
C LEU A 78 -21.52 -9.56 2.28
N GLU A 79 -21.71 -8.90 3.43
CA GLU A 79 -22.80 -7.97 3.65
C GLU A 79 -22.70 -6.76 2.70
N ALA A 80 -21.52 -6.20 2.52
CA ALA A 80 -21.29 -5.12 1.57
C ALA A 80 -21.53 -5.55 0.12
N TRP A 81 -21.12 -6.77 -0.24
CA TRP A 81 -21.39 -7.33 -1.57
C TRP A 81 -22.89 -7.55 -1.80
N GLN A 82 -23.57 -8.16 -0.84
CA GLN A 82 -25.01 -8.42 -0.92
C GLN A 82 -25.80 -7.11 -1.00
N SER A 83 -25.43 -6.12 -0.19
CA SER A 83 -26.03 -4.78 -0.22
C SER A 83 -25.88 -4.10 -1.58
N ARG A 84 -24.77 -4.32 -2.31
CA ARG A 84 -24.59 -3.81 -3.68
C ARG A 84 -25.40 -4.61 -4.69
N TRP A 85 -25.48 -5.93 -4.50
CA TRP A 85 -26.24 -6.82 -5.37
C TRP A 85 -27.75 -6.53 -5.31
N ASP A 86 -28.27 -6.24 -4.11
CA ASP A 86 -29.67 -5.93 -3.86
C ASP A 86 -30.03 -4.46 -4.16
N ASP A 87 -29.03 -3.60 -4.39
CA ASP A 87 -29.25 -2.20 -4.75
C ASP A 87 -29.85 -2.09 -6.15
N GLU A 88 -31.12 -1.68 -6.20
CA GLU A 88 -31.87 -1.64 -7.44
C GLU A 88 -31.41 -0.54 -8.41
N GLU A 89 -30.71 0.49 -7.93
CA GLU A 89 -30.17 1.60 -8.72
C GLU A 89 -28.95 1.16 -9.56
N GLU A 90 -28.21 0.12 -9.16
CA GLU A 90 -27.09 -0.46 -9.92
C GLU A 90 -27.57 -1.45 -11.02
N ARG A 91 -28.68 -1.09 -11.69
CA ARG A 91 -29.46 -1.88 -12.68
C ARG A 91 -28.70 -2.33 -13.94
N ARG A 92 -27.40 -2.10 -14.08
CA ARG A 92 -26.64 -2.40 -15.31
C ARG A 92 -26.27 -3.88 -15.52
N GLY A 93 -26.58 -4.79 -14.59
CA GLY A 93 -26.11 -6.19 -14.64
C GLY A 93 -27.15 -7.31 -14.65
N ARG A 94 -28.47 -7.04 -14.69
CA ARG A 94 -29.50 -8.09 -14.54
C ARG A 94 -29.84 -8.80 -15.86
N PHE A 95 -29.10 -9.86 -16.20
CA PHE A 95 -29.59 -10.91 -17.11
C PHE A 95 -29.89 -12.25 -16.39
N THR A 96 -29.58 -12.39 -15.11
CA THR A 96 -29.70 -13.66 -14.39
C THR A 96 -30.66 -13.63 -13.18
N LEU A 97 -31.17 -12.47 -12.78
CA LEU A 97 -32.08 -12.36 -11.62
C LEU A 97 -33.41 -13.11 -11.84
N THR A 98 -33.88 -13.18 -13.10
CA THR A 98 -35.12 -13.89 -13.46
C THR A 98 -34.99 -15.41 -13.49
N SER A 99 -33.76 -15.95 -13.42
CA SER A 99 -33.53 -17.40 -13.55
C SER A 99 -33.57 -18.15 -12.21
N PHE A 100 -33.54 -17.44 -11.08
CA PHE A 100 -33.46 -18.04 -9.74
C PHE A 100 -34.67 -17.78 -8.83
N GLN A 101 -35.74 -17.16 -9.35
CA GLN A 101 -37.06 -17.22 -8.72
C GLN A 101 -37.89 -18.36 -9.32
N ARG A 102 -37.61 -19.59 -8.92
CA ARG A 102 -38.59 -20.69 -8.91
C ARG A 102 -38.27 -21.71 -7.82
#